data_AF-A0A377ZK96-F1
#
_entry.id   AF-A0A377ZK96-F1
#
_cell.length_a   1.000
_cell.length_b   1.000
_cell.length_c   1.000
_cell.angle_alpha   90.00
_cell.angle_beta   90.00
_cell.angle_gamma   90.00
#
_symmetry.space_group_name_H-M   'P 1'
#
loop_
_entity.id
_entity.type
_entity.pdbx_description
1 polymer ?
#
loop_
_entity_poly.entity_id
_entity_poly.type
_entity_poly.pdbx_seq_one_letter_code
_entity_poly.pdbx_strand_id
1 'polypeptide(L)'
;MRATQGKGLMPDGTTRFSYNGEPIYHYMGTSTFSEYTVCAEISLAKVNPQAPLDKVCLLGCGVTTGIGAVHNTAKVKAGDSVAVFGLGGIGLAVIQGAVQAQAGRILAVDTNPDKFTLAKGDGRDRFYQSERLR
;
A
#
# COMPACT_ATOMS: atom_id res chain seq x y z
N MET A 1 -1.13 15.47 -13.87
CA MET A 1 -0.46 15.53 -12.55
C MET A 1 0.87 14.77 -12.47
N ARG A 2 1.04 13.61 -13.13
CA ARG A 2 2.32 12.87 -13.12
C ARG A 2 3.53 13.71 -13.56
N ALA A 3 3.33 14.65 -14.49
CA ALA A 3 4.38 15.54 -14.99
C ALA A 3 5.07 16.41 -13.92
N THR A 4 4.37 16.77 -12.83
CA THR A 4 4.91 17.61 -11.75
C THR A 4 5.18 16.85 -10.46
N GLN A 5 4.49 15.73 -10.21
CA GLN A 5 4.69 14.90 -8.99
C GLN A 5 6.14 14.44 -8.82
N GLY A 6 6.79 13.97 -9.88
CA GLY A 6 8.20 13.55 -9.84
C GLY A 6 9.19 14.70 -9.65
N LYS A 7 8.75 15.95 -9.81
CA LYS A 7 9.55 17.16 -9.60
C LYS A 7 9.29 17.80 -8.23
N GLY A 8 8.37 17.25 -7.44
CA GLY A 8 8.00 17.78 -6.13
C GLY A 8 7.23 19.11 -6.17
N LEU A 9 6.46 19.35 -7.24
CA LEU A 9 5.75 20.61 -7.46
C LEU A 9 4.24 20.38 -7.63
N MET A 10 3.47 21.41 -7.31
CA MET A 10 2.05 21.51 -7.63
C MET A 10 1.83 21.58 -9.16
N PRO A 11 0.59 21.37 -9.65
CA PRO A 11 0.32 21.40 -11.10
C PRO A 11 0.70 22.72 -11.79
N ASP A 12 0.73 23.83 -11.06
CA ASP A 12 1.16 25.15 -11.53
C ASP A 12 2.69 25.36 -11.52
N GLY A 13 3.47 24.33 -11.16
CA GLY A 13 4.93 24.38 -11.14
C GLY A 13 5.53 25.03 -9.90
N THR A 14 4.75 25.29 -8.85
CA THR A 14 5.22 25.93 -7.61
C THR A 14 5.12 25.00 -6.40
N THR A 15 5.68 25.40 -5.24
CA THR A 15 5.47 24.72 -3.96
C THR A 15 4.51 25.49 -3.05
N ARG A 16 4.03 24.84 -1.98
CA ARG A 16 3.19 25.43 -0.93
C ARG A 16 3.88 25.41 0.44
N PHE A 17 5.08 24.84 0.50
CA PHE A 17 5.86 24.73 1.71
C PHE A 17 7.12 25.57 1.62
N SER A 18 7.45 26.21 2.74
CA SER A 18 8.71 26.90 2.96
C SER A 18 9.13 26.75 4.41
N TYR A 19 10.42 26.73 4.67
CA TYR A 19 10.98 26.75 6.02
C TYR A 19 12.20 27.66 6.04
N ASN A 20 12.24 28.60 6.99
CA ASN A 20 13.29 29.62 7.09
C ASN A 20 13.53 30.40 5.78
N GLY A 21 12.47 30.69 5.03
CA GLY A 21 12.56 31.40 3.75
C GLY A 21 12.93 30.52 2.55
N GLU A 22 13.32 29.26 2.77
CA GLU A 22 13.69 28.33 1.72
C GLU A 22 12.50 27.45 1.30
N PRO A 23 12.31 27.18 -0.01
CA PRO A 23 11.24 26.32 -0.49
C PRO A 23 11.47 24.86 -0.09
N ILE A 24 10.41 24.21 0.38
CA ILE A 24 10.37 22.76 0.58
C ILE A 24 9.52 22.16 -0.52
N TYR A 25 9.98 21.10 -1.18
CA TYR A 25 9.23 20.44 -2.24
C TYR A 25 8.15 19.50 -1.70
N HIS A 26 7.09 19.36 -2.50
CA HIS A 26 6.05 18.37 -2.24
C HIS A 26 6.58 16.96 -2.49
N TYR A 27 5.96 15.97 -1.84
CA TYR A 27 6.20 14.56 -2.10
C TYR A 27 4.93 13.87 -2.60
N MET A 28 5.02 13.27 -3.80
CA MET A 28 3.92 12.55 -4.46
C MET A 28 2.61 13.38 -4.59
N GLY A 29 2.70 14.71 -4.50
CA GLY A 29 1.54 15.61 -4.50
C GLY A 29 0.59 15.46 -3.30
N THR A 30 1.08 14.92 -2.18
CA THR A 30 0.28 14.71 -0.95
C THR A 30 0.96 15.30 0.28
N SER A 31 2.26 15.07 0.47
CA SER A 31 3.09 15.68 1.54
C SER A 31 2.46 15.56 2.93
N THR A 32 2.07 14.34 3.33
CA THR A 32 1.23 14.08 4.51
C THR A 32 1.95 14.17 5.86
N PHE A 33 3.25 14.45 5.88
CA PHE A 33 4.04 14.65 7.12
C PHE A 33 4.09 16.13 7.50
N SER A 34 2.90 16.73 7.61
CA SER A 34 2.67 18.11 8.03
C SER A 34 1.26 18.20 8.61
N GLU A 35 1.04 19.07 9.60
CA GLU A 35 -0.30 19.29 10.18
C GLU A 35 -1.31 19.79 9.13
N TYR A 36 -0.81 20.51 8.13
CA TYR A 36 -1.58 20.99 6.98
C TYR A 36 -0.84 20.71 5.68
N THR A 37 -1.59 20.37 4.63
CA THR A 37 -1.07 20.21 3.28
C THR A 37 -2.05 20.79 2.27
N VAL A 38 -1.54 21.17 1.09
CA VAL A 38 -2.33 21.65 -0.03
C VAL A 38 -2.18 20.63 -1.16
N CYS A 39 -3.29 20.00 -1.52
CA CYS A 39 -3.36 19.01 -2.60
C CYS A 39 -4.14 19.58 -3.78
N ALA A 40 -3.83 19.13 -5.01
CA ALA A 40 -4.75 19.39 -6.11
C ALA A 40 -6.01 18.54 -5.94
N GLU A 41 -7.16 19.07 -6.34
CA GLU A 41 -8.46 18.41 -6.22
C GLU A 41 -8.44 16.98 -6.80
N ILE A 42 -7.80 16.79 -7.95
CA ILE A 42 -7.67 15.48 -8.62
C ILE A 42 -6.83 14.44 -7.85
N SER A 43 -6.15 14.83 -6.77
CA SER A 43 -5.42 13.93 -5.86
C SER A 43 -6.17 13.63 -4.56
N LEU A 44 -7.41 14.10 -4.44
CA LEU A 44 -8.25 13.88 -3.27
C LEU A 44 -9.42 12.97 -3.60
N ALA A 45 -9.75 12.09 -2.66
CA ALA A 45 -10.97 11.30 -2.69
C ALA A 45 -11.75 11.55 -1.39
N LYS A 46 -13.00 12.00 -1.52
CA LYS A 46 -13.89 12.17 -0.37
C LYS A 46 -14.28 10.79 0.17
N VAL A 47 -14.10 10.59 1.48
CA VAL A 47 -14.44 9.33 2.16
C VAL A 47 -15.64 9.51 3.09
N ASN A 48 -16.15 8.40 3.63
CA ASN A 48 -17.23 8.43 4.63
C ASN A 48 -16.79 9.21 5.88
N PRO A 49 -17.52 10.26 6.31
CA PRO A 49 -17.15 11.06 7.47
C PRO A 49 -17.20 10.28 8.81
N GLN A 50 -17.86 9.12 8.86
CA GLN A 50 -17.90 8.25 10.04
C GLN A 50 -16.72 7.27 10.08
N ALA A 51 -15.86 7.23 9.06
CA ALA A 51 -14.74 6.31 9.02
C ALA A 51 -13.64 6.71 10.02
N PRO A 52 -13.09 5.77 10.80
CA PRO A 52 -11.99 6.04 11.74
C PRO A 52 -10.70 6.34 10.97
N LEU A 53 -10.29 7.63 10.94
CA LEU A 53 -9.17 8.12 10.12
C LEU A 53 -7.81 7.51 10.49
N ASP A 54 -7.63 7.13 11.74
CA ASP A 54 -6.45 6.42 12.26
C ASP A 54 -6.26 5.02 11.64
N LYS A 55 -7.32 4.45 11.06
CA LYS A 55 -7.29 3.14 10.39
C LYS A 55 -7.35 3.27 8.88
N VAL A 56 -8.29 4.08 8.37
CA VAL A 56 -8.53 4.17 6.93
C VAL A 56 -7.44 4.93 6.17
N CYS A 57 -6.54 5.62 6.87
CA CYS A 57 -5.34 6.21 6.27
C CYS A 57 -4.50 5.18 5.48
N LEU A 58 -4.50 3.92 5.89
CA LEU A 58 -3.79 2.83 5.21
C LEU A 58 -4.33 2.54 3.80
N LEU A 59 -5.58 2.94 3.51
CA LEU A 59 -6.19 2.82 2.19
C LEU A 59 -5.61 3.83 1.18
N GLY A 60 -4.94 4.88 1.64
CA GLY A 60 -4.29 5.88 0.77
C GLY A 60 -3.07 5.34 0.01
N CYS A 61 -2.53 4.19 0.39
CA CYS A 61 -1.40 3.57 -0.29
C CYS A 61 -1.37 2.05 -0.11
N GLY A 62 -0.82 1.56 1.01
CA GLY A 62 -0.32 0.19 1.09
C GLY A 62 -1.39 -0.90 0.96
N VAL A 63 -2.54 -0.72 1.62
CA VAL A 63 -3.60 -1.74 1.64
C VAL A 63 -4.28 -1.85 0.27
N THR A 64 -4.67 -0.72 -0.32
CA THR A 64 -5.30 -0.69 -1.64
C THR A 64 -4.34 -1.14 -2.74
N THR A 65 -3.04 -0.84 -2.62
CA THR A 65 -2.01 -1.36 -3.53
C THR A 65 -1.94 -2.88 -3.49
N GLY A 66 -1.88 -3.48 -2.30
CA GLY A 66 -1.78 -4.94 -2.16
C GLY A 66 -3.02 -5.68 -2.64
N ILE A 67 -4.21 -5.26 -2.19
CA ILE A 67 -5.48 -5.86 -2.61
C ILE A 67 -5.72 -5.64 -4.10
N GLY A 68 -5.44 -4.44 -4.61
CA GLY A 68 -5.55 -4.11 -6.02
C GLY A 68 -4.60 -4.93 -6.91
N ALA A 69 -3.39 -5.24 -6.43
CA ALA A 69 -2.47 -6.11 -7.16
C ALA A 69 -3.07 -7.51 -7.39
N VAL A 70 -3.82 -8.04 -6.42
CA VAL A 70 -4.50 -9.34 -6.56
C VAL A 70 -5.66 -9.28 -7.54
N HIS A 71 -6.59 -8.35 -7.33
CA HIS A 71 -7.86 -8.35 -8.07
C HIS A 71 -7.77 -7.66 -9.43
N ASN A 72 -7.04 -6.56 -9.52
CA ASN A 72 -7.04 -5.72 -10.72
C ASN A 72 -5.87 -6.06 -11.65
N THR A 73 -4.70 -6.36 -11.09
CA THR A 73 -3.48 -6.63 -11.87
C THR A 73 -3.31 -8.12 -12.17
N ALA A 74 -3.13 -8.95 -11.14
CA ALA A 74 -2.92 -10.39 -11.29
C ALA A 74 -4.20 -11.15 -11.62
N LYS A 75 -5.37 -10.59 -11.25
CA LYS A 75 -6.70 -11.16 -11.48
C LYS A 75 -6.82 -12.60 -10.99
N VAL A 76 -6.33 -12.82 -9.77
CA VAL A 76 -6.32 -14.14 -9.11
C VAL A 76 -7.74 -14.70 -9.05
N LYS A 77 -7.87 -15.98 -9.38
CA LYS A 77 -9.13 -16.73 -9.35
C LYS A 77 -9.14 -17.73 -8.20
N ALA A 78 -10.35 -18.19 -7.87
CA ALA A 78 -10.52 -19.25 -6.89
C ALA A 78 -9.70 -20.50 -7.28
N GLY A 79 -8.95 -21.05 -6.33
CA GLY A 79 -8.09 -22.21 -6.53
C GLY A 79 -6.67 -21.91 -7.02
N ASP A 80 -6.37 -20.69 -7.47
CA ASP A 80 -5.02 -20.32 -7.93
C ASP A 80 -3.97 -20.45 -6.80
N SER A 81 -2.72 -20.67 -7.17
CA SER A 81 -1.57 -20.60 -6.25
C SER A 81 -0.88 -19.25 -6.38
N VAL A 82 -0.74 -18.55 -5.26
CA VAL A 82 -0.13 -17.21 -5.18
C VAL A 82 1.15 -17.28 -4.37
N ALA A 83 2.25 -16.70 -4.87
CA ALA A 83 3.47 -16.49 -4.10
C ALA A 83 3.64 -14.99 -3.81
N VAL A 84 3.88 -14.65 -2.54
CA VAL A 84 4.04 -13.27 -2.06
C VAL A 84 5.45 -13.09 -1.53
N PHE A 85 6.23 -12.27 -2.24
CA PHE A 85 7.61 -11.95 -1.87
C PHE A 85 7.66 -10.63 -1.09
N GLY A 86 7.99 -10.72 0.18
CA GLY A 86 7.99 -9.64 1.17
C GLY A 86 6.70 -9.60 1.99
N LEU A 87 6.82 -9.61 3.31
CA LEU A 87 5.73 -9.60 4.29
C LEU A 87 5.68 -8.28 5.07
N GLY A 88 5.87 -7.16 4.36
CA GLY A 88 5.57 -5.82 4.87
C GLY A 88 4.08 -5.47 4.72
N GLY A 89 3.69 -4.22 4.99
CA GLY A 89 2.28 -3.80 4.95
C GLY A 89 1.56 -4.09 3.63
N ILE A 90 2.22 -3.89 2.48
CA ILE A 90 1.67 -4.23 1.16
C ILE A 90 1.55 -5.74 0.98
N GLY A 91 2.59 -6.50 1.33
CA GLY A 91 2.59 -7.96 1.18
C GLY A 91 1.51 -8.65 2.01
N LEU A 92 1.28 -8.18 3.24
CA LEU A 92 0.18 -8.65 4.07
C LEU A 92 -1.19 -8.31 3.44
N ALA A 93 -1.34 -7.13 2.82
CA ALA A 93 -2.55 -6.79 2.08
C ALA A 93 -2.74 -7.64 0.80
N VAL A 94 -1.65 -8.06 0.13
CA VAL A 94 -1.71 -9.05 -0.97
C VAL A 94 -2.23 -10.39 -0.46
N ILE A 95 -1.74 -10.86 0.70
CA ILE A 95 -2.24 -12.11 1.30
C ILE A 95 -3.74 -12.00 1.58
N GLN A 96 -4.20 -10.88 2.18
CA GLN A 96 -5.63 -10.64 2.41
C GLN A 96 -6.43 -10.64 1.11
N GLY A 97 -5.95 -9.97 0.06
CA GLY A 97 -6.59 -10.00 -1.26
C GLY A 97 -6.65 -11.41 -1.84
N ALA A 98 -5.58 -12.20 -1.72
CA ALA A 98 -5.55 -13.58 -2.21
C ALA A 98 -6.54 -14.49 -1.45
N VAL A 99 -6.70 -14.27 -0.15
CA VAL A 99 -7.74 -14.94 0.66
C VAL A 99 -9.14 -14.53 0.19
N GLN A 100 -9.39 -13.24 -0.08
CA GLN A 100 -10.66 -12.73 -0.62
C GLN A 100 -10.97 -13.32 -2.00
N ALA A 101 -9.96 -13.49 -2.85
CA ALA A 101 -10.06 -14.13 -4.17
C ALA A 101 -10.22 -15.67 -4.11
N GLN A 102 -10.23 -16.26 -2.91
CA GLN A 102 -10.33 -17.71 -2.69
C GLN A 102 -9.17 -18.50 -3.33
N ALA A 103 -7.95 -17.95 -3.31
CA ALA A 103 -6.76 -18.65 -3.77
C ALA A 103 -6.63 -20.01 -3.06
N GLY A 104 -6.28 -21.05 -3.82
CA GLY A 104 -6.13 -22.41 -3.32
C GLY A 104 -4.87 -22.59 -2.47
N ARG A 105 -3.82 -21.80 -2.72
CA ARG A 105 -2.57 -21.84 -1.94
C ARG A 105 -1.90 -20.46 -1.93
N ILE A 106 -1.32 -20.07 -0.79
CA ILE A 106 -0.60 -18.80 -0.64
C ILE A 106 0.78 -19.07 -0.03
N LEU A 107 1.83 -18.95 -0.83
CA LEU A 107 3.21 -19.09 -0.39
C LEU A 107 3.75 -17.72 0.06
N ALA A 108 4.07 -17.61 1.34
CA ALA A 108 4.68 -16.42 1.91
C ALA A 108 6.20 -16.53 1.88
N VAL A 109 6.90 -15.51 1.37
CA VAL A 109 8.36 -15.49 1.26
C VAL A 109 8.89 -14.20 1.86
N ASP A 110 9.68 -14.29 2.93
CA ASP A 110 10.41 -13.16 3.51
C ASP A 110 11.73 -13.69 4.10
N THR A 111 12.73 -12.82 4.19
CA THR A 111 14.02 -13.15 4.79
C THR A 111 14.00 -13.05 6.30
N ASN A 112 13.04 -12.31 6.86
CA ASN A 112 12.85 -12.19 8.31
C ASN A 112 11.80 -13.20 8.81
N PRO A 113 12.19 -14.21 9.59
CA PRO A 113 11.27 -15.24 10.11
C PRO A 113 10.19 -14.65 11.04
N ASP A 114 10.44 -13.54 11.73
CA ASP A 114 9.49 -12.96 12.69
C ASP A 114 8.20 -12.49 12.01
N LYS A 115 8.30 -12.05 10.75
CA LYS A 115 7.16 -11.54 9.98
C LYS A 115 6.15 -12.62 9.59
N PHE A 116 6.53 -13.90 9.63
CA PHE A 116 5.61 -14.98 9.29
C PHE A 116 4.50 -15.15 10.34
N THR A 117 4.73 -14.70 11.58
CA THR A 117 3.68 -14.66 12.61
C THR A 117 2.53 -13.73 12.21
N LEU A 118 2.84 -12.59 11.59
CA LEU A 118 1.86 -11.61 11.10
C LEU A 118 1.09 -12.12 9.87
N ALA A 119 1.71 -12.98 9.07
CA ALA A 119 1.09 -13.57 7.89
C ALA A 119 0.09 -14.69 8.24
N LYS A 120 0.23 -15.34 9.39
CA LYS A 120 -0.56 -16.52 9.81
C LYS A 120 -1.99 -16.20 10.30
N GLY A 121 -2.60 -15.11 9.85
CA GLY A 121 -3.96 -14.72 10.24
C GLY A 121 -5.07 -15.61 9.65
N ASP A 122 -6.07 -15.95 10.49
CA ASP A 122 -7.38 -16.56 10.20
C ASP A 122 -7.46 -18.05 9.82
N GLY A 123 -6.48 -18.87 10.21
CA GLY A 123 -6.68 -20.33 10.29
C GLY A 123 -6.82 -21.06 8.95
N ARG A 124 -6.29 -20.50 7.85
CA ARG A 124 -6.13 -21.22 6.58
C ARG A 124 -4.68 -21.73 6.45
N ASP A 125 -4.50 -23.01 6.74
CA ASP A 125 -3.23 -23.74 6.86
C ASP A 125 -2.45 -23.93 5.56
N ARG A 126 -2.04 -22.86 4.87
CA ARG A 126 -1.27 -23.00 3.62
C ARG A 126 -0.04 -22.11 3.49
N PHE A 127 0.53 -21.64 4.60
CA PHE A 127 1.77 -20.88 4.61
C PHE A 127 2.99 -21.82 4.56
N TYR A 128 3.73 -21.80 3.45
CA TYR A 128 5.03 -22.45 3.36
C TYR A 128 6.11 -21.38 3.51
N GLN A 129 6.94 -21.52 4.55
CA GLN A 129 8.12 -20.69 4.77
C GLN A 129 9.26 -21.20 3.88
N SER A 130 9.78 -20.35 3.00
CA SER A 130 11.02 -20.64 2.27
C SER A 130 12.20 -20.12 3.08
N GLU A 131 12.77 -20.95 3.95
CA GLU A 131 14.07 -20.68 4.60
C GLU A 131 15.27 -20.99 3.66
N ARG A 132 15.02 -21.38 2.40
CA ARG A 132 16.01 -22.06 1.53
C ARG A 132 16.13 -21.52 0.10
N LEU A 133 16.01 -20.20 -0.10
CA LEU A 133 16.43 -19.56 -1.36
C LEU A 133 17.84 -18.95 -1.26
N ARG A 134 18.75 -19.63 -0.56
CA ARG A 134 20.19 -19.38 -0.65
C ARG A 134 20.83 -20.46 -1.51
#